data_AF-A0AAX3XFN3-F1
#
_entry.id   AF-A0AAX3XFN3-F1
#
_cell.length_a   1.000
_cell.length_b   1.000
_cell.length_c   1.000
_cell.angle_alpha   90.00
_cell.angle_beta   90.00
_cell.angle_gamma   90.00
#
_symmetry.space_group_name_H-M   'P 1'
#
loop_
_entity.id
_entity.type
_entity.pdbx_description
1 polymer ?
#
loop_
_entity_poly.entity_id
_entity_poly.type
_entity_poly.pdbx_seq_one_letter_code
_entity_poly.pdbx_strand_id
1 'polypeptide(L)' 'MNKGYRIYLKNQNGVIVILLCGGDKSTQKADIEKAKSLAKELGV' A
#
# COMPACT_ATOMS: atom_id res chain seq x y z
N MET A 1 -16.04 13.40 -0.17
CA MET A 1 -15.01 13.92 -1.09
C MET A 1 -13.83 14.45 -0.30
N ASN A 2 -12.71 13.72 -0.28
CA ASN A 2 -11.41 14.33 -0.09
C ASN A 2 -10.39 13.48 -0.84
N LYS A 3 -9.92 13.95 -1.99
CA LYS A 3 -9.05 13.21 -2.92
C LYS A 3 -7.60 13.31 -2.45
N GLY A 4 -7.30 12.67 -1.33
CA GLY A 4 -5.92 12.52 -0.84
C GLY A 4 -5.31 11.22 -1.38
N TYR A 5 -4.27 11.33 -2.21
CA TYR A 5 -3.47 10.18 -2.62
C TYR A 5 -2.71 9.63 -1.40
N ARG A 6 -2.69 8.30 -1.26
CA ARG A 6 -1.93 7.60 -0.22
C ARG A 6 -0.91 6.72 -0.90
N ILE A 7 0.33 6.89 -0.48
CA ILE A 7 1.48 6.18 -1.01
C ILE A 7 2.06 5.38 0.16
N TYR A 8 2.00 4.06 0.08
CA TYR A 8 2.69 3.19 1.02
C TYR A 8 4.01 2.76 0.40
N LEU A 9 5.09 2.88 1.17
CA LEU A 9 6.46 2.66 0.68
C LEU A 9 7.22 1.73 1.63
N LYS A 10 7.90 0.74 1.05
CA LYS A 10 8.83 -0.14 1.75
C LYS A 10 10.14 -0.21 0.98
N ASN A 11 11.25 0.00 1.70
CA ASN A 11 12.58 -0.23 1.16
C ASN A 11 13.01 -1.65 1.50
N GLN A 12 13.36 -2.40 0.47
CA GLN A 12 13.91 -3.74 0.55
C GLN A 12 15.24 -3.80 -0.19
N ASN A 13 16.35 -3.82 0.56
CA ASN A 13 17.69 -3.97 0.01
C ASN A 13 17.99 -3.01 -1.17
N GLY A 14 17.48 -1.77 -1.10
CA GLY A 14 17.67 -0.76 -2.17
C GLY A 14 16.56 -0.73 -3.23
N VAL A 15 15.61 -1.67 -3.19
CA VAL A 15 14.40 -1.65 -4.03
C VAL A 15 13.27 -0.95 -3.27
N ILE A 16 12.73 0.14 -3.82
CA ILE A 16 11.58 0.83 -3.25
C ILE A 16 10.30 0.26 -3.87
N VAL A 17 9.49 -0.40 -3.05
CA VAL A 17 8.16 -0.88 -3.44
C VAL A 17 7.14 0.20 -3.08
N ILE A 18 6.44 0.72 -4.09
CA ILE A 18 5.43 1.76 -3.94
C ILE A 18 4.06 1.15 -4.21
N LEU A 19 3.21 1.09 -3.18
CA LEU A 19 1.79 0.80 -3.37
C LEU A 19 1.02 2.11 -3.51
N LEU A 20 0.63 2.38 -4.75
CA LEU A 20 -0.30 3.46 -5.09
C LEU A 20 -1.72 2.99 -4.75
N CYS A 21 -2.28 3.47 -3.62
CA CYS A 21 -3.67 3.21 -3.30
C CYS A 21 -4.58 4.12 -4.13
N GLY A 22 -5.08 3.61 -5.26
CA GLY A 22 -6.18 4.20 -6.00
C GLY A 22 -7.52 3.77 -5.39
N GLY A 23 -7.99 4.48 -4.37
CA GLY A 23 -9.23 4.12 -3.67
C GLY A 23 -9.82 5.28 -2.85
N ASP A 24 -11.09 5.15 -2.47
CA ASP A 24 -11.79 6.10 -1.60
C ASP A 24 -11.33 5.92 -0.13
N LYS A 25 -11.50 6.94 0.72
CA LYS A 25 -11.14 6.88 2.15
C LYS A 25 -11.86 5.72 2.87
N SER A 26 -13.03 5.29 2.38
CA SER A 26 -13.78 4.16 2.91
C SER A 26 -13.11 2.80 2.70
N THR A 27 -12.27 2.62 1.66
CA THR A 27 -11.59 1.35 1.36
C THR A 27 -10.17 1.27 1.93
N GLN A 28 -9.64 2.38 2.45
CA GLN A 28 -8.27 2.51 2.93
C GLN A 28 -7.84 1.39 3.87
N LYS A 29 -8.71 0.98 4.81
CA LYS A 29 -8.37 -0.07 5.79
C LYS A 29 -8.20 -1.43 5.12
N ALA A 30 -9.05 -1.78 4.15
CA ALA A 30 -8.94 -3.02 3.39
C ALA A 30 -7.70 -3.00 2.49
N ASP A 31 -7.40 -1.85 1.87
CA ASP A 31 -6.23 -1.68 1.00
C ASP A 31 -4.92 -1.85 1.80
N ILE A 32 -4.85 -1.34 3.03
CA ILE A 32 -3.70 -1.54 3.94
C ILE A 32 -3.49 -3.03 4.27
N GLU A 33 -4.55 -3.74 4.63
CA GLU A 33 -4.44 -5.16 4.99
C GLU A 33 -4.04 -6.01 3.79
N LYS A 34 -4.57 -5.70 2.60
CA LYS A 34 -4.15 -6.33 1.34
C LYS A 34 -2.67 -6.06 1.03
N ALA A 35 -2.21 -4.83 1.24
CA ALA A 35 -0.80 -4.46 1.09
C ALA A 35 0.12 -5.28 1.98
N LYS A 36 -0.23 -5.43 3.27
CA LYS A 36 0.54 -6.22 4.24
C LYS A 36 0.55 -7.70 3.88
N SER A 37 -0.58 -8.25 3.41
CA SER A 37 -0.67 -9.64 2.98
C SER A 37 0.22 -9.90 1.76
N LEU A 38 0.14 -9.04 0.75
CA LEU A 38 1.00 -9.13 -0.44
C LEU A 38 2.47 -8.97 -0.07
N ALA A 39 2.79 -8.08 0.88
CA ALA A 39 4.15 -7.92 1.36
C ALA A 39 4.68 -9.22 1.98
N LYS A 40 3.88 -9.85 2.85
CA LYS A 40 4.21 -11.13 3.48
C LYS A 40 4.36 -12.26 2.46
N GLU A 41 3.48 -12.33 1.47
CA GLU A 41 3.50 -13.38 0.43
C GLU A 41 4.73 -13.26 -0.49
N LEU A 42 5.09 -12.05 -0.88
CA LEU A 42 6.24 -11.79 -1.75
C LEU A 42 7.58 -11.84 -1.00
N GLY A 43 7.56 -12.11 0.31
CA GLY A 43 8.76 -12.09 1.15
C GLY A 43 9.36 -10.69 1.29
N VAL A 44 8.53 -9.65 1.08
CA VAL A 44 8.96 -8.25 1.11
C VAL A 44 8.81 -7.55 2.45
#